data_AF-A0LI83-F1
#
_entry.id   AF-A0LI83-F1
#
_cell.length_a   1.000
_cell.length_b   1.000
_cell.length_c   1.000
_cell.angle_alpha   90.00
_cell.angle_beta   90.00
_cell.angle_gamma   90.00
#
_symmetry.space_group_name_H-M   'P 1'
#
loop_
_entity.id
_entity.type
_entity.pdbx_description
1 polymer ?
#
loop_
_entity_poly.entity_id
_entity_poly.type
_entity_poly.pdbx_seq_one_letter_code
_entity_poly.pdbx_strand_id
1 'polypeptide(L)'
;MMKKSLLASVLFVAGFALATSVVAGNNLADRHAQNGLECAQCHVEEVPSKAPKMDMCLKCHGDSYEELGKASAGKKPNPHYTHVGDKECAVCHKGHKEPEFFCNDCHKFKVQVP
;
A
#
# COMPACT_ATOMS: atom_id res chain seq x y z
N MET A 1 58.45 -25.81 29.19
CA MET A 1 59.33 -24.67 28.88
C MET A 1 59.90 -24.84 27.48
N MET A 2 59.30 -24.24 26.45
CA MET A 2 59.94 -24.01 25.13
C MET A 2 59.47 -22.66 24.59
N LYS A 3 60.40 -21.93 23.98
CA LYS A 3 60.42 -20.48 23.75
C LYS A 3 59.68 -20.08 22.45
N LYS A 4 59.04 -18.91 22.53
CA LYS A 4 58.95 -17.79 21.55
C LYS A 4 59.20 -18.11 20.07
N SER A 5 58.27 -17.75 19.17
CA SER A 5 58.30 -16.45 18.46
C SER A 5 57.33 -16.41 17.25
N LEU A 6 56.75 -15.21 17.07
CA LEU A 6 56.42 -14.53 15.80
C LEU A 6 55.44 -15.20 14.82
N LEU A 7 54.28 -14.54 14.61
CA LEU A 7 53.79 -14.17 13.27
C LEU A 7 52.81 -13.00 13.39
N ALA A 8 53.08 -11.99 12.59
CA ALA A 8 52.42 -10.69 12.53
C ALA A 8 51.25 -10.69 11.53
N SER A 9 50.38 -9.68 11.66
CA SER A 9 49.34 -9.26 10.72
C SER A 9 48.18 -10.26 10.54
N VAL A 10 46.92 -9.86 10.61
CA VAL A 10 46.25 -8.97 9.65
C VAL A 10 45.14 -8.19 10.36
N LEU A 11 45.08 -6.88 10.10
CA LEU A 11 43.93 -6.02 10.40
C LEU A 11 42.66 -6.62 9.79
N PHE A 12 41.74 -7.12 10.60
CA PHE A 12 40.37 -7.35 10.14
C PHE A 12 39.54 -6.11 10.51
N VAL A 13 39.44 -5.20 9.55
CA VAL A 13 38.49 -4.09 9.59
C VAL A 13 37.10 -4.73 9.61
N ALA A 14 36.47 -4.79 10.78
CA ALA A 14 35.07 -5.15 10.92
C ALA A 14 34.24 -4.03 10.29
N GLY A 15 34.02 -4.15 8.98
CA GLY A 15 33.18 -3.27 8.19
C GLY A 15 31.78 -3.20 8.81
N PHE A 16 31.41 -1.99 9.20
CA PHE A 16 30.11 -1.60 9.70
C PHE A 16 29.05 -1.86 8.61
N ALA A 17 28.37 -3.01 8.68
CA ALA A 17 27.20 -3.27 7.85
C ALA A 17 26.00 -2.53 8.45
N LEU A 18 25.87 -1.23 8.13
CA LEU A 18 24.63 -0.51 8.34
C LEU A 18 23.60 -1.08 7.34
N ALA A 19 22.84 -2.08 7.77
CA ALA A 19 21.63 -2.49 7.08
C ALA A 19 20.62 -1.36 7.20
N THR A 20 20.63 -0.42 6.27
CA THR A 20 19.55 0.54 6.11
C THR A 20 18.36 -0.23 5.56
N SER A 21 17.44 -0.63 6.45
CA SER A 21 16.11 -1.07 6.05
C SER A 21 15.44 0.07 5.30
N VAL A 22 15.40 -0.03 3.97
CA VAL A 22 14.50 0.79 3.16
C VAL A 22 13.10 0.38 3.58
N VAL A 23 12.46 1.18 4.43
CA VAL A 23 11.01 1.08 4.63
C VAL A 23 10.39 1.56 3.33
N ALA A 24 10.20 0.64 2.38
CA ALA A 24 9.30 0.86 1.27
C ALA A 24 7.94 1.26 1.87
N GLY A 25 7.40 2.40 1.45
CA GLY A 25 6.09 2.83 1.94
C GLY A 25 5.07 1.71 1.75
N ASN A 26 4.37 1.34 2.82
CA ASN A 26 3.43 0.23 2.79
C ASN A 26 2.31 0.57 1.80
N ASN A 27 2.26 -0.13 0.67
CA ASN A 27 1.18 0.02 -0.29
C ASN A 27 -0.17 -0.38 0.37
N LEU A 28 -1.30 -0.13 -0.31
CA LEU A 28 -2.61 -0.42 0.29
C LEU A 28 -2.76 -1.89 0.71
N ALA A 29 -2.25 -2.83 -0.08
CA ALA A 29 -2.30 -4.24 0.25
C ALA A 29 -1.45 -4.57 1.49
N ASP A 30 -0.23 -4.03 1.56
CA ASP A 30 0.65 -4.21 2.72
C ASP A 30 -0.01 -3.67 4.00
N ARG A 31 -0.69 -2.53 3.91
CA ARG A 31 -1.43 -1.98 5.07
C ARG A 31 -2.55 -2.90 5.52
N HIS A 32 -3.30 -3.50 4.61
CA HIS A 32 -4.33 -4.48 4.99
C HIS A 32 -3.72 -5.76 5.58
N ALA A 33 -2.66 -6.30 4.96
CA ALA A 33 -1.96 -7.48 5.47
C ALA A 33 -1.36 -7.23 6.87
N GLN A 34 -0.81 -6.05 7.12
CA GLN A 34 -0.31 -5.64 8.44
C GLN A 34 -1.41 -5.54 9.50
N ASN A 35 -2.67 -5.35 9.08
CA ASN A 35 -3.84 -5.40 9.96
C ASN A 35 -4.44 -6.81 10.06
N GLY A 36 -3.72 -7.84 9.60
CA GLY A 36 -4.11 -9.24 9.75
C GLY A 36 -5.10 -9.73 8.69
N LEU A 37 -5.24 -9.04 7.57
CA LEU A 37 -6.04 -9.53 6.46
C LEU A 37 -5.26 -10.50 5.59
N GLU A 38 -5.88 -11.63 5.28
CA GLU A 38 -5.39 -12.64 4.35
C GLU A 38 -5.72 -12.27 2.90
N CYS A 39 -4.90 -12.75 1.95
CA CYS A 39 -5.07 -12.49 0.52
C CYS A 39 -6.49 -12.83 0.01
N ALA A 40 -7.07 -13.91 0.54
CA ALA A 40 -8.38 -14.42 0.17
C ALA A 40 -9.55 -13.49 0.57
N GLN A 41 -9.31 -12.50 1.43
CA GLN A 41 -10.34 -11.53 1.81
C GLN A 41 -10.58 -10.47 0.72
N CYS A 42 -9.62 -10.29 -0.18
CA CYS A 42 -9.73 -9.40 -1.34
C CYS A 42 -9.81 -10.18 -2.65
N HIS A 43 -9.05 -11.27 -2.77
CA HIS A 43 -8.93 -12.04 -4.00
C HIS A 43 -9.65 -13.36 -3.90
N VAL A 44 -10.39 -13.71 -4.95
CA VAL A 44 -11.12 -14.99 -5.04
C VAL A 44 -10.30 -16.06 -5.77
N GLU A 45 -9.27 -15.65 -6.51
CA GLU A 45 -8.36 -16.54 -7.21
C GLU A 45 -7.18 -16.97 -6.31
N GLU A 46 -6.73 -18.22 -6.45
CA GLU A 46 -5.55 -18.74 -5.74
C GLU A 46 -4.27 -17.97 -6.09
N VAL A 47 -4.14 -17.55 -7.35
CA VAL A 47 -3.06 -16.67 -7.82
C VAL A 47 -3.69 -15.41 -8.42
N PRO A 48 -3.76 -14.32 -7.66
CA PRO A 48 -4.42 -13.10 -8.11
C PRO A 48 -3.69 -12.47 -9.30
N SER A 49 -4.42 -12.23 -10.38
CA SER A 49 -3.92 -11.53 -11.57
C SER A 49 -4.70 -10.25 -11.89
N LYS A 50 -5.78 -10.00 -11.16
CA LYS A 50 -6.69 -8.89 -11.38
C LYS A 50 -6.90 -8.13 -10.06
N ALA A 51 -7.26 -6.86 -10.20
CA ALA A 51 -7.71 -6.07 -9.07
C ALA A 51 -8.97 -6.69 -8.44
N PRO A 52 -9.12 -6.63 -7.11
CA PRO A 52 -10.33 -7.09 -6.45
C PRO A 52 -11.52 -6.24 -6.88
N LYS A 53 -12.69 -6.86 -6.86
CA LYS A 53 -13.96 -6.20 -7.13
C LYS A 53 -14.38 -5.31 -5.95
N MET A 54 -15.09 -4.22 -6.23
CA MET A 54 -15.59 -3.28 -5.23
C MET A 54 -16.35 -3.96 -4.08
N ASP A 55 -17.09 -5.03 -4.37
CA ASP A 55 -17.86 -5.77 -3.36
C ASP A 55 -16.98 -6.33 -2.24
N MET A 56 -15.74 -6.71 -2.52
CA MET A 56 -14.78 -7.13 -1.49
C MET A 56 -14.40 -5.97 -0.56
N CYS A 57 -14.27 -4.76 -1.11
CA CYS A 57 -13.97 -3.56 -0.32
C CYS A 57 -15.15 -3.15 0.57
N LEU A 58 -16.36 -3.18 0.00
CA LEU A 58 -17.59 -2.74 0.69
C LEU A 58 -17.97 -3.65 1.87
N LYS A 59 -17.55 -4.92 1.88
CA LYS A 59 -17.72 -5.80 3.06
C LYS A 59 -17.16 -5.22 4.36
N CYS A 60 -16.20 -4.30 4.29
CA CYS A 60 -15.59 -3.67 5.47
C CYS A 60 -15.60 -2.15 5.45
N HIS A 61 -15.60 -1.51 4.28
CA HIS A 61 -15.47 -0.05 4.16
C HIS A 61 -16.79 0.70 3.92
N GLY A 62 -17.92 0.03 4.14
CA GLY A 62 -19.26 0.63 4.05
C GLY A 62 -20.16 -0.13 3.09
N ASP A 63 -21.46 -0.17 3.37
CA ASP A 63 -22.39 -1.04 2.66
C ASP A 63 -22.64 -0.63 1.20
N SER A 64 -22.39 0.63 0.84
CA SER A 64 -22.58 1.14 -0.53
C SER A 64 -21.71 2.36 -0.86
N TYR A 65 -21.59 2.64 -2.17
CA TYR A 65 -20.92 3.84 -2.69
C TYR A 65 -21.64 5.13 -2.25
N GLU A 66 -22.96 5.09 -2.10
CA GLU A 66 -23.77 6.23 -1.63
C GLU A 66 -23.38 6.63 -0.19
N GLU A 67 -23.27 5.65 0.71
CA GLU A 67 -22.88 5.90 2.10
C GLU A 67 -21.44 6.43 2.19
N LEU A 68 -20.53 5.93 1.34
CA LEU A 68 -19.18 6.49 1.22
C LEU A 68 -19.21 7.95 0.76
N GLY A 69 -20.05 8.28 -0.22
CA GLY A 69 -20.28 9.66 -0.68
C GLY A 69 -20.74 10.58 0.45
N LYS A 70 -21.68 10.13 1.30
CA LYS A 70 -22.13 10.86 2.49
C LYS A 70 -21.00 11.01 3.51
N ALA A 71 -20.27 9.94 3.81
CA ALA A 71 -19.17 9.94 4.77
C ALA A 71 -18.02 10.87 4.35
N SER A 72 -17.76 11.03 3.05
CA SER A 72 -16.74 11.95 2.54
C SER A 72 -17.26 13.32 2.12
N ALA A 73 -18.48 13.72 2.52
CA ALA A 73 -19.08 15.01 2.16
C ALA A 73 -18.25 16.24 2.61
N GLY A 74 -17.40 16.09 3.64
CA GLY A 74 -16.48 17.15 4.08
C GLY A 74 -15.24 17.34 3.20
N LYS A 75 -14.96 16.43 2.25
CA LYS A 75 -13.79 16.50 1.36
C LYS A 75 -14.09 17.39 0.15
N LYS A 76 -13.07 18.11 -0.35
CA LYS A 76 -13.17 19.00 -1.51
C LYS A 76 -12.07 18.70 -2.53
N PRO A 77 -12.39 18.14 -3.72
CA PRO A 77 -13.69 17.58 -4.10
C PRO A 77 -14.08 16.37 -3.24
N ASN A 78 -15.35 15.98 -3.24
CA ASN A 78 -15.79 14.73 -2.65
C ASN A 78 -15.40 13.58 -3.59
N PRO A 79 -14.42 12.71 -3.23
CA PRO A 79 -13.90 11.69 -4.14
C PRO A 79 -14.88 10.54 -4.39
N HIS A 80 -15.89 10.36 -3.53
CA HIS A 80 -16.87 9.27 -3.60
C HIS A 80 -18.28 9.76 -3.93
N TYR A 81 -18.42 11.00 -4.39
CA TYR A 81 -19.66 11.52 -4.94
C TYR A 81 -19.33 12.41 -6.13
N THR A 82 -19.44 11.85 -7.33
CA THR A 82 -18.88 12.45 -8.55
C THR A 82 -19.90 12.54 -9.67
N HIS A 83 -19.65 13.44 -10.63
CA HIS A 83 -20.50 13.57 -11.82
C HIS A 83 -20.29 12.45 -12.86
N VAL A 84 -19.33 11.55 -12.66
CA VAL A 84 -19.08 10.40 -13.55
C VAL A 84 -19.72 9.11 -13.03
N GLY A 85 -20.49 9.19 -11.94
CA GLY A 85 -21.08 8.06 -11.24
C GLY A 85 -20.03 7.19 -10.55
N ASP A 86 -20.47 6.02 -10.10
CA ASP A 86 -19.66 5.10 -9.31
C ASP A 86 -18.53 4.49 -10.16
N LYS A 87 -17.42 4.17 -9.50
CA LYS A 87 -16.22 3.56 -10.10
C LYS A 87 -15.65 2.53 -9.13
N GLU A 88 -15.15 1.42 -9.66
CA GLU A 88 -14.45 0.38 -8.88
C GLU A 88 -13.41 1.03 -7.95
N CYS A 89 -13.37 0.60 -6.68
CA CYS A 89 -12.46 1.19 -5.68
C CYS A 89 -11.00 1.17 -6.15
N ALA A 90 -10.61 0.07 -6.80
CA ALA A 90 -9.27 -0.15 -7.33
C ALA A 90 -8.90 0.75 -8.51
N VAL A 91 -9.82 1.56 -9.04
CA VAL A 91 -9.48 2.61 -10.02
C VAL A 91 -8.53 3.62 -9.36
N CYS A 92 -8.77 3.99 -8.11
CA CYS A 92 -7.94 4.94 -7.37
C CYS A 92 -7.06 4.26 -6.32
N HIS A 93 -7.67 3.39 -5.52
CA HIS A 93 -7.05 2.71 -4.39
C HIS A 93 -6.28 1.48 -4.87
N LYS A 94 -5.06 1.68 -5.36
CA LYS A 94 -4.23 0.60 -5.88
C LYS A 94 -3.69 -0.26 -4.74
N GLY A 95 -4.00 -1.56 -4.77
CA GLY A 95 -3.52 -2.55 -3.79
C GLY A 95 -2.00 -2.59 -3.70
N HIS A 96 -1.36 -3.13 -4.74
CA HIS A 96 0.08 -3.40 -4.78
C HIS A 96 0.90 -2.34 -5.56
N LYS A 97 0.36 -1.13 -5.74
CA LYS A 97 1.01 -0.03 -6.46
C LYS A 97 0.70 1.30 -5.76
N GLU A 98 1.39 2.36 -6.17
CA GLU A 98 1.06 3.72 -5.73
C GLU A 98 -0.37 4.08 -6.13
N PRO A 99 -1.17 4.69 -5.25
CA PRO A 99 -2.53 5.08 -5.56
C PRO A 99 -2.58 6.23 -6.59
N GLU A 100 -3.67 6.30 -7.33
CA GLU A 100 -3.89 7.31 -8.36
C GLU A 100 -5.18 8.07 -8.08
N PHE A 101 -5.21 9.38 -8.32
CA PHE A 101 -6.44 10.14 -8.23
C PHE A 101 -7.04 10.35 -9.62
N PHE A 102 -7.89 9.42 -10.06
CA PHE A 102 -8.41 9.38 -11.45
C PHE A 102 -9.04 10.70 -11.92
N CYS A 103 -9.59 11.49 -11.00
CA CYS A 103 -10.14 12.81 -11.31
C CYS A 103 -9.11 13.72 -11.98
N ASN A 104 -7.82 13.54 -11.67
CA ASN A 104 -6.73 14.32 -12.25
C ASN A 104 -6.38 13.96 -13.69
N ASP A 105 -7.04 12.96 -14.29
CA ASP A 105 -6.97 12.75 -15.73
C ASP A 105 -7.61 13.93 -16.48
N CYS A 106 -8.60 14.59 -15.87
CA CYS A 106 -9.29 15.76 -16.42
C CYS A 106 -9.11 17.04 -15.57
N HIS A 107 -8.83 16.89 -14.27
CA HIS A 107 -8.74 17.99 -13.31
C HIS A 107 -7.32 18.16 -12.75
N LYS A 108 -7.13 19.16 -11.88
CA LYS A 108 -5.85 19.43 -11.21
C LYS A 108 -6.08 19.65 -9.72
N PHE A 109 -6.39 18.57 -9.01
CA PHE A 109 -6.58 18.59 -7.56
C PHE A 109 -5.33 18.12 -6.82
N LYS A 110 -5.09 18.71 -5.65
CA LYS A 110 -4.07 18.26 -4.70
C LYS A 110 -4.72 17.37 -3.64
N VAL A 111 -5.16 16.19 -4.06
CA VAL A 111 -5.77 15.18 -3.18
C VAL A 111 -4.84 13.99 -3.11
N GLN A 112 -4.54 13.55 -1.89
CA GLN A 112 -3.85 12.29 -1.66
C GLN A 112 -4.89 11.20 -1.49
N VAL A 113 -4.80 10.18 -2.33
CA VAL A 113 -5.57 8.95 -2.15
C VAL A 113 -4.85 8.12 -1.09
N PRO A 114 -5.56 7.66 -0.04
CA PRO A 114 -4.94 6.91 1.03
C PRO A 114 -4.33 5.62 0.49
#